data_AF-A0A5C5W1Y8-F1
#
_entry.id   AF-A0A5C5W1Y8-F1
#
_cell.length_a   1.000
_cell.length_b   1.000
_cell.length_c   1.000
_cell.angle_alpha   90.00
_cell.angle_beta   90.00
_cell.angle_gamma   90.00
#
_symmetry.space_group_name_H-M   'P 1'
#
loop_
_entity.id
_entity.type
_entity.pdbx_description
1 polymer ?
#
loop_
_entity_poly.entity_id
_entity_poly.type
_entity_poly.pdbx_seq_one_letter_code
_entity_poly.pdbx_strand_id
1 'polypeptide(L)'
;MAERRSLTDGLKATPTVDAAIAREFVHGGKAPNTTRPPLQPVAGQTSAVTRVPISTRMRTDFAVALKRASLERQLKAIEPNSLQDILEAAVEPWLRQNGYLS
;
A
#
# COMPACT_ATOMS: atom_id res chain seq x y z
N MET A 1 37.25 -5.61 -3.54
CA MET A 1 35.94 -5.78 -4.20
C MET A 1 35.63 -7.27 -4.19
N ALA A 2 34.49 -7.69 -3.65
CA ALA A 2 34.13 -9.11 -3.62
C ALA A 2 33.83 -9.58 -5.05
N GLU A 3 34.55 -10.60 -5.52
CA GLU A 3 34.35 -11.17 -6.85
C GLU A 3 32.91 -11.72 -6.97
N ARG A 4 32.23 -11.32 -8.04
CA ARG A 4 30.87 -11.77 -8.34
C ARG A 4 30.92 -13.23 -8.77
N ARG A 5 30.35 -14.13 -7.95
CA ARG A 5 30.23 -15.56 -8.29
C ARG A 5 29.29 -15.75 -9.48
N SER A 6 29.66 -16.66 -10.38
CA SER A 6 28.82 -17.05 -11.51
C SER A 6 27.53 -17.70 -11.01
N LEU A 7 26.42 -17.47 -11.71
CA LEU A 7 25.11 -18.07 -11.42
C LEU A 7 25.18 -19.61 -11.36
N THR A 8 26.03 -20.20 -12.19
CA THR A 8 26.27 -21.65 -12.20
C THR A 8 26.99 -22.16 -10.95
N ASP A 9 27.86 -21.35 -10.34
CA ASP A 9 28.51 -21.70 -9.07
C ASP A 9 27.55 -21.52 -7.89
N GLY A 10 26.66 -20.53 -7.95
CA GLY A 10 25.61 -20.33 -6.96
C GLY A 10 24.62 -21.50 -6.86
N LEU A 11 24.24 -22.10 -8.00
CA LEU A 11 23.28 -23.21 -8.03
C LEU A 11 23.85 -24.53 -7.47
N LYS A 12 25.16 -24.75 -7.56
CA LYS A 12 25.82 -25.96 -7.03
C LYS A 12 25.93 -25.95 -5.51
N ALA A 13 25.87 -24.77 -4.90
CA ALA A 13 25.93 -24.57 -3.45
C ALA A 13 24.53 -24.46 -2.84
N THR A 14 23.52 -25.11 -3.44
CA THR A 14 22.20 -25.19 -2.81
C THR A 14 22.27 -26.18 -1.65
N PRO A 15 22.06 -25.74 -0.39
CA PRO A 15 21.95 -26.68 0.72
C PRO A 15 20.76 -27.59 0.44
N THR A 16 20.91 -28.88 0.75
CA THR A 16 19.82 -29.85 0.65
C THR A 16 18.79 -29.51 1.72
N VAL A 17 17.82 -28.67 1.36
CA VAL A 17 16.72 -28.29 2.24
C VAL A 17 15.68 -29.40 2.23
N ASP A 18 15.29 -29.88 3.40
CA ASP A 18 14.21 -30.84 3.55
C ASP A 18 12.90 -30.24 3.01
N ALA A 19 12.32 -30.92 2.02
CA ALA A 19 11.11 -30.49 1.35
C ALA A 19 9.90 -30.39 2.30
N ALA A 20 9.91 -31.11 3.43
CA ALA A 20 8.86 -31.00 4.44
C ALA A 20 8.90 -29.64 5.15
N ILE A 21 10.09 -29.21 5.58
CA ILE A 21 10.32 -27.92 6.27
C ILE A 21 10.02 -26.75 5.35
N ALA A 22 10.46 -26.84 4.09
CA ALA A 22 10.18 -25.81 3.10
C ALA A 22 8.68 -25.65 2.82
N ARG A 23 7.93 -26.76 2.72
CA ARG A 23 6.47 -26.73 2.55
C ARG A 23 5.76 -26.14 3.77
N GLU A 24 6.21 -26.46 4.97
CA GLU A 24 5.63 -25.93 6.21
C GLU A 24 5.87 -24.43 6.38
N PHE A 25 7.04 -23.93 5.98
CA PHE A 25 7.34 -22.50 5.95
C PHE A 25 6.47 -21.75 4.92
N VAL A 26 6.32 -22.31 3.72
CA VAL A 26 5.56 -21.67 2.62
C VAL A 26 4.06 -21.68 2.87
N HIS A 27 3.53 -22.79 3.41
CA HIS A 27 2.10 -22.94 3.63
C HIS A 27 1.65 -22.59 5.06
N GLY A 28 2.57 -22.19 5.93
CA GLY A 28 2.29 -21.82 7.31
C GLY A 28 1.72 -23.01 8.09
N GLY A 29 2.60 -23.89 8.55
CA GLY A 29 2.25 -24.92 9.54
C GLY A 29 1.44 -24.30 10.68
N LYS A 30 0.29 -24.91 10.99
CA LYS A 30 -0.60 -24.49 12.07
C LYS A 30 0.12 -24.64 13.41
N ALA A 31 0.84 -23.62 13.83
CA ALA A 31 1.50 -23.59 15.13
C ALA A 31 0.43 -23.51 16.24
N PRO A 32 0.55 -24.31 17.31
CA PRO A 32 -0.25 -24.13 18.51
C PRO A 32 0.18 -22.82 19.20
N ASN A 33 -0.84 -22.07 19.59
CA ASN A 33 -0.85 -20.82 20.33
C ASN A 33 0.29 -20.71 21.36
N THR A 34 1.43 -20.14 20.96
CA THR A 34 2.48 -19.72 21.89
C THR A 34 2.39 -18.21 22.02
N THR A 35 2.11 -17.81 23.26
CA THR A 35 1.82 -16.48 23.78
C THR A 35 2.81 -15.44 23.26
N ARG A 36 2.39 -14.66 22.25
CA ARG A 36 3.03 -13.39 21.92
C ARG A 36 2.71 -12.43 23.07
N PRO A 37 3.69 -11.74 23.68
CA PRO A 37 3.38 -10.66 24.61
C PRO A 37 2.48 -9.65 23.89
N PRO A 38 1.40 -9.16 24.52
CA PRO A 38 0.50 -8.23 23.86
C PRO A 38 1.30 -6.97 23.52
N LEU A 39 1.54 -6.77 22.22
CA LEU A 39 1.88 -5.47 21.70
C LEU A 39 0.73 -4.55 22.13
N GLN A 40 1.02 -3.64 23.05
CA GLN A 40 0.08 -2.58 23.42
C GLN A 40 -0.40 -1.94 22.12
N PRO A 41 -1.72 -1.88 21.88
CA PRO A 41 -2.23 -1.16 20.73
C PRO A 41 -1.80 0.29 20.91
N VAL A 42 -0.87 0.73 20.05
CA VAL A 42 -0.61 2.15 19.89
C VAL A 42 -1.96 2.80 19.59
N ALA A 43 -2.40 3.66 20.51
CA ALA A 43 -3.64 4.40 20.38
C ALA A 43 -3.54 5.28 19.14
N GLY A 44 -4.07 4.76 18.05
CA GLY A 44 -4.11 5.36 16.74
C GLY A 44 -5.10 4.57 15.91
N GLN A 45 -6.31 4.40 16.44
CA GLN A 45 -7.45 3.93 15.66
C GLN A 45 -7.76 5.02 14.62
N THR A 46 -7.01 5.04 13.53
CA THR A 46 -7.52 5.63 12.30
C THR A 46 -8.62 4.68 11.85
N SER A 47 -9.88 5.04 12.13
CA SER A 47 -11.05 4.36 11.57
C SER A 47 -10.73 4.05 10.11
N ALA A 48 -10.67 2.77 9.76
CA ALA A 48 -10.34 2.36 8.40
C ALA A 48 -11.41 2.95 7.47
N VAL A 49 -11.07 4.04 6.77
CA VAL A 49 -11.98 4.70 5.85
C VAL A 49 -12.25 3.70 4.72
N THR A 50 -13.47 3.18 4.68
CA THR A 50 -13.88 2.24 3.65
C THR A 50 -14.07 3.02 2.36
N ARG A 51 -13.14 2.84 1.41
CA ARG A 51 -13.19 3.48 0.10
C ARG A 51 -14.00 2.62 -0.87
N VAL A 52 -14.96 3.23 -1.55
CA VAL A 52 -15.83 2.59 -2.55
C VAL A 52 -15.49 3.14 -3.94
N PRO A 53 -15.33 2.29 -4.97
CA PRO A 53 -15.06 2.78 -6.32
C PRO A 53 -16.26 3.56 -6.87
N ILE A 54 -16.01 4.77 -7.34
CA ILE A 54 -16.98 5.59 -8.08
C ILE A 54 -16.44 5.86 -9.48
N SER A 55 -17.26 5.62 -10.50
CA SER A 55 -16.88 5.85 -11.90
C SER A 55 -17.75 6.93 -12.54
N THR A 56 -17.13 8.02 -12.99
CA THR A 56 -17.81 9.13 -13.69
C THR A 56 -16.93 9.65 -14.82
N ARG A 57 -17.54 10.17 -15.89
CA ARG A 57 -16.81 10.84 -16.97
C ARG A 57 -16.40 12.25 -16.54
N MET A 58 -15.16 12.64 -16.83
CA MET A 58 -14.62 13.97 -16.55
C MET A 58 -14.13 14.60 -17.87
N ARG A 59 -14.12 15.94 -17.93
CA ARG A 59 -13.53 16.67 -19.06
C ARG A 59 -12.04 16.37 -19.21
N THR A 60 -11.58 16.29 -20.44
CA THR A 60 -10.19 15.93 -20.78
C THR A 60 -9.16 16.89 -20.18
N ASP A 61 -9.43 18.20 -20.21
CA ASP A 61 -8.54 19.21 -19.65
C ASP A 61 -8.36 19.06 -18.14
N PHE A 62 -9.44 18.75 -17.42
CA PHE A 62 -9.39 18.48 -15.98
C PHE A 62 -8.61 17.21 -15.67
N ALA A 63 -8.79 16.14 -16.46
CA ALA A 63 -8.05 14.89 -16.29
C ALA A 63 -6.54 15.08 -16.43
N VAL A 64 -6.12 15.86 -17.45
CA VAL A 64 -4.70 16.15 -17.69
C VAL A 64 -4.13 17.03 -16.58
N ALA A 65 -4.84 18.11 -16.20
CA ALA A 65 -4.41 19.01 -15.15
C ALA A 65 -4.30 18.30 -13.79
N LEU A 66 -5.25 17.44 -13.45
CA LEU A 66 -5.27 16.70 -12.19
C LEU A 66 -4.09 15.72 -12.09
N LYS A 67 -3.81 14.97 -13.16
CA LYS A 67 -2.65 14.06 -13.21
C LYS A 67 -1.33 14.81 -13.08
N ARG A 68 -1.20 15.94 -13.78
CA ARG A 68 -0.02 16.81 -13.67
C ARG A 68 0.15 17.34 -12.24
N ALA A 69 -0.91 17.86 -11.64
CA ALA A 69 -0.87 18.39 -10.27
C ALA A 69 -0.48 17.31 -9.25
N SER A 70 -1.03 16.11 -9.37
CA SER A 70 -0.66 14.96 -8.54
C SER A 70 0.83 14.65 -8.64
N LEU A 71 1.37 14.56 -9.86
CA LEU A 71 2.80 14.30 -10.08
C LEU A 71 3.69 15.43 -9.52
N GLU A 72 3.36 16.69 -9.78
CA GLU A 72 4.13 17.83 -9.28
C GLU A 72 4.17 17.87 -7.75
N ARG A 73 3.06 17.50 -7.08
CA ARG A 73 2.98 17.41 -5.62
C ARG A 73 3.79 16.26 -5.06
N GLN A 74 3.77 15.10 -5.73
CA GLN A 74 4.63 13.96 -5.36
C GLN A 74 6.11 14.32 -5.42
N LEU A 75 6.55 14.99 -6.49
CA LEU A 75 7.94 15.43 -6.64
C LEU A 75 8.36 16.45 -5.58
N LYS A 76 7.43 17.27 -5.09
CA LYS A 76 7.66 18.26 -4.04
C LYS A 76 7.42 17.73 -2.63
N ALA A 77 7.01 16.47 -2.48
CA ALA A 77 6.60 15.86 -1.21
C ALA A 77 5.53 16.67 -0.44
N ILE A 78 4.55 17.23 -1.17
CA ILE A 78 3.45 18.03 -0.59
C ILE A 78 2.17 17.17 -0.55
N GLU A 79 1.61 16.96 0.64
CA GLU A 79 0.32 16.29 0.81
C GLU A 79 -0.87 17.27 0.71
N PRO A 80 -2.02 16.89 0.12
CA PRO A 80 -2.30 15.61 -0.55
C PRO A 80 -1.64 15.53 -1.93
N ASN A 81 -1.01 14.40 -2.25
CA ASN A 81 -0.37 14.16 -3.56
C ASN A 81 -1.06 13.10 -4.43
N SER A 82 -1.88 12.23 -3.83
CA SER A 82 -2.57 11.18 -4.58
C SER A 82 -3.81 11.73 -5.28
N LEU A 83 -4.18 11.15 -6.42
CA LEU A 83 -5.40 11.54 -7.14
C LEU A 83 -6.65 11.40 -6.25
N GLN A 84 -6.72 10.34 -5.45
CA GLN A 84 -7.84 10.07 -4.55
C GLN A 84 -7.95 11.17 -3.49
N ASP A 85 -6.86 11.50 -2.82
CA ASP A 85 -6.89 12.46 -1.71
C ASP A 85 -7.12 13.88 -2.21
N ILE A 86 -6.60 14.24 -3.40
CA ILE A 86 -6.89 15.52 -4.06
C ILE A 86 -8.37 15.62 -4.43
N LEU A 87 -8.97 14.53 -4.94
CA LEU A 87 -10.39 14.47 -5.26
C LEU A 87 -11.26 14.57 -4.00
N GLU A 88 -10.96 13.81 -2.95
CA GLU A 88 -11.68 13.88 -1.67
C GLU A 88 -11.62 15.30 -1.08
N ALA A 89 -10.44 15.91 -1.02
CA ALA A 89 -10.26 17.27 -0.51
C ALA A 89 -11.03 18.34 -1.31
N ALA A 90 -11.26 18.11 -2.60
CA ALA A 90 -12.03 19.03 -3.44
C ALA A 90 -13.55 18.81 -3.35
N VAL A 91 -13.98 17.55 -3.21
CA VAL A 91 -15.40 17.17 -3.19
C VAL A 91 -16.01 17.34 -1.80
N GLU A 92 -15.26 17.09 -0.73
CA GLU A 92 -15.74 17.19 0.65
C GLU A 92 -16.34 18.58 0.98
N PRO A 93 -15.69 19.72 0.67
CA PRO A 93 -16.26 21.04 0.95
C PRO A 93 -17.58 21.28 0.20
N TRP A 94 -17.67 20.81 -1.06
CA TRP A 94 -18.87 20.95 -1.86
C TRP A 94 -20.02 20.13 -1.26
N LEU A 95 -19.76 18.89 -0.82
CA LEU A 95 -20.78 18.05 -0.19
C LEU A 95 -21.27 18.63 1.14
N ARG A 96 -20.37 19.15 1.98
CA ARG A 96 -20.74 19.79 3.25
C ARG A 96 -21.57 21.05 3.06
N GLN A 97 -21.16 21.93 2.13
CA GLN A 97 -21.88 23.17 1.85
C GLN A 97 -23.30 22.94 1.33
N ASN A 98 -23.53 21.84 0.62
CA ASN A 98 -24.84 21.49 0.10
C ASN A 98 -25.65 20.58 1.04
N GLY A 99 -25.14 20.26 2.24
CA GLY A 99 -25.84 19.46 3.24
C GLY A 99 -25.92 17.96 2.93
N TYR A 100 -25.12 17.46 1.99
CA TYR A 100 -25.04 16.02 1.67
C TYR A 100 -24.13 15.24 2.61
N LEU A 101 -23.24 15.94 3.31
CA LEU A 101 -22.33 15.39 4.30
C LEU A 101 -22.40 16.27 5.55
N SER A 102 -22.68 15.66 6.70
CA SER A 102 -22.71 16.31 8.02
C SER A 102 -21.36 16.29 8.70
#